data_AF-F2L2U1-F1
#
_entry.id   AF-F2L2U1-F1
#
_cell.length_a   1.000
_cell.length_b   1.000
_cell.length_c   1.000
_cell.angle_alpha   90.00
_cell.angle_beta   90.00
_cell.angle_gamma   90.00
#
_symmetry.space_group_name_H-M   'P 1'
#
loop_
_entity.id
_entity.type
_entity.pdbx_description
1 polymer ?
#
loop_
_entity_poly.entity_id
_entity_poly.type
_entity_poly.pdbx_seq_one_letter_code
_entity_poly.pdbx_strand_id
1 'polypeptide(L)'
;MSRTTTILAVTAVVLAILGFVAGYYSAPRATPMPTTQTVTTTQTITTTQTVTAPGMQAEPELVPITMATVKVDAMTGATVRAGPVIAVVRPGTYAMVGNTTLSVYNFSIVLYAVKNVGVAPDGGVPTYAFAFAVNGQVSPAISFVDRSGKPRQIITVAYAPADWSSWTWLGYKALPNGTLVGGRYAFANVWHYVGGGVMVNIMFSKPVPWIFTAGPYMHKINYVEFTPPVGNASSGLVPIEIAEARINGTVGGALRVGNIIAVIPPGTYLTDGQMTYKVYNFSLIYYATLNMSGVAGMSPLGAYAFAANGLVTAKYTFVDASGAGSPIITIAMFPRTVASWTWLPQGAAQQNATLSVGAYKSPDVWLYGDGYIVNVQFVRPVPWVFLGPWPPQQAASMTATTTAAAAATSAATATTTSSTTTAGSYVWG
;
A
#
# COMPACT_ATOMS: atom_id res chain seq x y z
N MET A 1 24.43 58.45 -54.51
CA MET A 1 23.41 57.68 -53.75
C MET A 1 22.55 56.92 -54.75
N SER A 2 22.41 55.61 -54.54
CA SER A 2 22.25 54.59 -55.59
C SER A 2 20.79 54.21 -55.91
N ARG A 3 20.46 54.30 -57.20
CA ARG A 3 19.68 53.42 -58.12
C ARG A 3 18.71 52.29 -57.65
N THR A 4 18.38 52.14 -56.37
CA THR A 4 17.53 51.02 -55.91
C THR A 4 16.09 51.41 -55.60
N THR A 5 15.75 52.70 -55.58
CA THR A 5 14.40 53.19 -55.23
C THR A 5 13.48 53.42 -56.43
N THR A 6 14.00 53.39 -57.66
CA THR A 6 13.23 53.68 -58.89
C THR A 6 12.60 52.42 -59.52
N ILE A 7 12.99 51.22 -59.11
CA ILE A 7 12.50 49.95 -59.68
C ILE A 7 11.26 49.41 -58.94
N LEU A 8 10.97 49.87 -57.72
CA LEU A 8 9.79 49.44 -56.95
C LEU A 8 8.53 50.27 -57.21
N ALA A 9 8.64 51.45 -57.83
CA ALA A 9 7.49 52.31 -58.14
C ALA A 9 6.85 52.01 -59.51
N VAL A 10 7.58 51.38 -60.45
CA VAL A 10 7.09 51.10 -61.81
C VAL A 10 6.29 49.79 -61.88
N THR A 11 6.60 48.81 -61.04
CA THR A 11 5.92 47.50 -61.02
C THR A 11 4.52 47.55 -60.38
N ALA A 12 4.25 48.51 -59.48
CA ALA A 12 2.95 48.68 -58.84
C ALA A 12 1.90 49.36 -59.75
N VAL A 13 2.32 50.13 -60.76
CA VAL A 13 1.42 50.84 -61.68
C VAL A 13 0.97 49.95 -62.85
N VAL A 14 1.80 48.98 -63.26
CA VAL A 14 1.48 48.05 -64.36
C VAL A 14 0.45 46.98 -63.97
N LEU A 15 0.37 46.59 -62.70
CA LEU A 15 -0.65 45.65 -62.19
C LEU A 15 -2.03 46.30 -61.95
N ALA A 16 -2.10 47.62 -61.74
CA ALA A 16 -3.36 48.35 -61.57
C ALA A 16 -4.03 48.69 -62.92
N ILE A 17 -3.26 48.81 -64.01
CA ILE A 17 -3.76 49.21 -65.34
C ILE A 17 -4.32 48.00 -66.13
N LEU A 18 -3.87 46.77 -65.87
CA LEU A 18 -4.40 45.55 -66.49
C LEU A 18 -5.78 45.12 -65.94
N GLY A 19 -6.16 45.53 -64.73
CA GLY A 19 -7.49 45.24 -64.17
C GLY A 19 -8.60 46.18 -64.64
N PHE A 20 -8.25 47.39 -65.08
CA PHE A 20 -9.22 48.45 -65.41
C PHE A 20 -9.62 48.47 -66.91
N VAL A 21 -8.84 47.83 -67.79
CA VAL A 21 -9.10 47.80 -69.25
C VAL A 21 -10.04 46.68 -69.67
N ALA A 22 -10.33 45.70 -68.80
CA ALA A 22 -11.40 44.72 -69.03
C ALA A 22 -12.82 45.27 -68.74
N GLY A 23 -12.92 46.49 -68.18
CA GLY A 23 -14.18 47.08 -67.71
C GLY A 23 -14.83 48.12 -68.63
N TYR A 24 -14.33 48.39 -69.84
CA TYR A 24 -14.77 49.60 -70.57
C TYR A 24 -15.03 49.49 -72.08
N TYR A 25 -15.16 48.29 -72.64
CA TYR A 25 -15.63 48.12 -74.01
C TYR A 25 -16.62 46.96 -74.12
N SER A 26 -17.92 47.24 -73.98
CA SER A 26 -18.97 46.89 -74.96
C SER A 26 -20.38 46.93 -74.36
N ALA A 27 -21.10 48.00 -74.68
CA ALA A 27 -22.56 48.07 -74.80
C ALA A 27 -22.86 49.00 -76.01
N PRO A 28 -24.04 48.99 -76.66
CA PRO A 28 -25.24 48.14 -76.53
C PRO A 28 -25.86 47.68 -77.89
N ARG A 29 -26.82 46.75 -77.88
CA ARG A 29 -28.06 46.84 -78.70
C ARG A 29 -29.14 45.86 -78.25
N ALA A 30 -30.36 46.37 -78.12
CA ALA A 30 -31.54 45.67 -77.62
C ALA A 30 -32.33 44.97 -78.74
N THR A 31 -32.81 43.75 -78.46
CA THR A 31 -34.01 43.09 -79.03
C THR A 31 -34.45 41.94 -78.09
N PRO A 32 -35.73 41.53 -78.06
CA PRO A 32 -36.44 41.19 -76.81
C PRO A 32 -36.58 39.69 -76.44
N MET A 33 -36.60 39.43 -75.12
CA MET A 33 -37.15 38.32 -74.28
C MET A 33 -36.94 36.84 -74.69
N PRO A 34 -36.50 35.98 -73.75
CA PRO A 34 -37.42 35.38 -72.76
C PRO A 34 -36.93 35.49 -71.31
N THR A 35 -37.87 35.65 -70.37
CA THR A 35 -37.64 35.76 -68.93
C THR A 35 -37.26 34.41 -68.30
N THR A 36 -35.98 34.23 -67.98
CA THR A 36 -35.51 33.14 -67.12
C THR A 36 -35.66 33.55 -65.66
N GLN A 37 -36.66 33.01 -64.97
CA GLN A 37 -36.74 33.10 -63.50
C GLN A 37 -35.60 32.26 -62.91
N THR A 38 -34.69 32.90 -62.18
CA THR A 38 -33.75 32.18 -61.32
C THR A 38 -34.43 32.02 -59.95
N VAL A 39 -34.99 30.83 -59.70
CA VAL A 39 -35.49 30.45 -58.38
C VAL A 39 -34.27 30.15 -57.50
N THR A 40 -34.09 30.93 -56.44
CA THR A 40 -33.16 30.56 -55.37
C THR A 40 -33.87 29.55 -54.49
N THR A 41 -33.58 28.26 -54.69
CA THR A 41 -34.10 27.20 -53.83
C THR A 41 -33.21 27.09 -52.60
N THR A 42 -33.66 27.60 -51.46
CA THR A 42 -33.06 27.26 -50.16
C THR A 42 -33.43 25.81 -49.84
N GLN A 43 -32.53 24.87 -50.13
CA GLN A 43 -32.66 23.52 -49.60
C GLN A 43 -32.21 23.53 -48.13
N THR A 44 -33.18 23.51 -47.22
CA THR A 44 -32.91 23.11 -45.84
C THR A 44 -32.63 21.61 -45.85
N ILE A 45 -31.35 21.23 -45.87
CA ILE A 45 -30.96 19.84 -45.60
C ILE A 45 -31.17 19.63 -44.10
N THR A 46 -32.29 19.00 -43.73
CA THR A 46 -32.46 18.45 -42.38
C THR A 46 -31.60 17.20 -42.29
N THR A 47 -30.34 17.37 -41.89
CA THR A 47 -29.51 16.25 -41.48
C THR A 47 -30.02 15.78 -40.13
N THR A 48 -30.84 14.73 -40.11
CA THR A 48 -31.10 13.98 -38.87
C THR A 48 -29.82 13.24 -38.51
N GLN A 49 -28.92 13.92 -37.79
CA GLN A 49 -27.91 13.20 -37.03
C GLN A 49 -28.65 12.48 -35.91
N THR A 50 -28.74 11.16 -36.00
CA THR A 50 -28.87 10.35 -34.79
C THR A 50 -27.58 10.54 -34.02
N VAL A 51 -27.53 11.58 -33.19
CA VAL A 51 -26.57 11.63 -32.10
C VAL A 51 -27.01 10.49 -31.19
N THR A 52 -26.37 9.33 -31.34
CA THR A 52 -26.34 8.37 -30.24
C THR A 52 -25.82 9.19 -29.07
N ALA A 53 -26.67 9.47 -28.08
CA ALA A 53 -26.23 10.05 -26.83
C ALA A 53 -24.95 9.29 -26.44
N PRO A 54 -23.84 9.97 -26.07
CA PRO A 54 -22.66 9.26 -25.58
C PRO A 54 -23.17 8.26 -24.57
N GLY A 55 -23.08 6.97 -24.90
CA GLY A 55 -23.82 5.93 -24.19
C GLY A 55 -23.55 6.17 -22.72
N MET A 56 -24.59 6.44 -21.91
CA MET A 56 -24.44 6.94 -20.54
C MET A 56 -23.31 6.15 -19.92
N GLN A 57 -22.14 6.79 -19.75
CA GLN A 57 -20.98 6.09 -19.21
C GLN A 57 -21.45 5.67 -17.84
N ALA A 58 -21.62 4.35 -17.67
CA ALA A 58 -22.20 3.82 -16.46
C ALA A 58 -21.38 4.37 -15.30
N GLU A 59 -22.07 4.95 -14.32
CA GLU A 59 -21.41 5.67 -13.24
C GLU A 59 -20.42 4.72 -12.54
N PRO A 60 -19.21 5.18 -12.15
CA PRO A 60 -18.26 4.32 -11.47
C PRO A 60 -18.86 3.85 -10.14
N GLU A 61 -18.67 2.57 -9.82
CA GLU A 61 -19.15 1.98 -8.59
C GLU A 61 -18.04 1.19 -7.88
N LEU A 62 -18.03 1.30 -6.56
CA LEU A 62 -17.28 0.41 -5.67
C LEU A 62 -18.32 -0.45 -4.93
N VAL A 63 -18.40 -1.73 -5.27
CA VAL A 63 -19.39 -2.68 -4.72
C VAL A 63 -18.72 -3.54 -3.65
N PRO A 64 -19.19 -3.54 -2.38
CA PRO A 64 -18.61 -4.35 -1.32
C PRO A 64 -18.58 -5.84 -1.69
N ILE A 65 -17.44 -6.49 -1.49
CA ILE A 65 -17.26 -7.94 -1.67
C ILE A 65 -17.19 -8.63 -0.30
N THR A 66 -16.37 -8.08 0.59
CA THR A 66 -16.14 -8.63 1.92
C THR A 66 -15.74 -7.53 2.89
N MET A 67 -15.95 -7.77 4.17
CA MET A 67 -15.52 -6.88 5.24
C MET A 67 -15.01 -7.68 6.43
N ALA A 68 -14.05 -7.11 7.14
CA ALA A 68 -13.63 -7.61 8.44
C ALA A 68 -13.66 -6.47 9.45
N THR A 69 -14.20 -6.75 10.63
CA THR A 69 -14.48 -5.74 11.65
C THR A 69 -13.82 -6.14 12.98
N VAL A 70 -13.29 -5.14 13.68
CA VAL A 70 -12.77 -5.28 15.03
C VAL A 70 -13.27 -4.13 15.90
N LYS A 71 -13.57 -4.43 17.17
CA LYS A 71 -13.85 -3.38 18.15
C LYS A 71 -12.53 -2.73 18.56
N VAL A 72 -12.45 -1.42 18.42
CA VAL A 72 -11.33 -0.61 18.90
C VAL A 72 -11.66 -0.04 20.26
N ASP A 73 -10.71 -0.16 21.18
CA ASP A 73 -10.57 0.70 22.35
C ASP A 73 -9.31 1.55 22.14
N ALA A 74 -9.45 2.88 22.19
CA ALA A 74 -8.35 3.81 21.98
C ALA A 74 -7.20 3.58 22.97
N MET A 75 -7.43 2.98 24.14
CA MET A 75 -6.36 2.68 25.11
C MET A 75 -5.49 1.51 24.68
N THR A 76 -6.04 0.51 23.99
CA THR A 76 -5.32 -0.72 23.61
C THR A 76 -4.94 -0.77 22.14
N GLY A 77 -5.68 -0.06 21.28
CA GLY A 77 -5.63 -0.25 19.84
C GLY A 77 -6.27 -1.56 19.40
N ALA A 78 -6.14 -1.88 18.12
CA ALA A 78 -6.63 -3.11 17.51
C ALA A 78 -5.92 -3.40 16.19
N THR A 79 -6.05 -4.62 15.68
CA THR A 79 -5.64 -4.98 14.33
C THR A 79 -6.71 -5.82 13.65
N VAL A 80 -6.85 -5.67 12.33
CA VAL A 80 -7.80 -6.45 11.53
C VAL A 80 -7.24 -6.70 10.14
N ARG A 81 -7.62 -7.83 9.55
CA ARG A 81 -7.24 -8.20 8.18
C ARG A 81 -8.49 -8.51 7.36
N ALA A 82 -8.55 -7.98 6.15
CA ALA A 82 -9.52 -8.37 5.13
C ALA A 82 -8.75 -8.69 3.85
N GLY A 83 -8.74 -9.97 3.44
CA GLY A 83 -7.99 -10.44 2.29
C GLY A 83 -6.51 -10.04 2.34
N PRO A 84 -6.00 -9.29 1.33
CA PRO A 84 -4.59 -8.87 1.27
C PRO A 84 -4.26 -7.63 2.11
N VAL A 85 -5.22 -7.06 2.85
CA VAL A 85 -5.00 -5.82 3.61
C VAL A 85 -5.03 -6.09 5.11
N ILE A 86 -3.98 -5.65 5.82
CA ILE A 86 -3.91 -5.58 7.28
C ILE A 86 -3.95 -4.11 7.68
N ALA A 87 -4.76 -3.77 8.68
CA ALA A 87 -4.78 -2.45 9.28
C ALA A 87 -4.51 -2.55 10.79
N VAL A 88 -3.62 -1.69 11.27
CA VAL A 88 -3.26 -1.58 12.69
C VAL A 88 -3.69 -0.21 13.20
N VAL A 89 -4.64 -0.22 14.12
CA VAL A 89 -5.07 0.95 14.89
C VAL A 89 -4.23 1.00 16.16
N ARG A 90 -3.35 2.00 16.26
CA ARG A 90 -2.43 2.14 17.40
C ARG A 90 -3.17 2.62 18.65
N PRO A 91 -2.68 2.32 19.87
CA PRO A 91 -3.12 3.02 21.08
C PRO A 91 -3.08 4.55 20.91
N GLY A 92 -3.98 5.24 21.58
CA GLY A 92 -4.22 6.67 21.48
C GLY A 92 -4.95 7.12 20.20
N THR A 93 -5.52 6.21 19.41
CA THR A 93 -6.26 6.55 18.18
C THR A 93 -7.76 6.59 18.46
N TYR A 94 -8.36 7.76 18.25
CA TYR A 94 -9.78 8.03 18.39
C TYR A 94 -10.41 8.24 17.00
N ALA A 95 -11.71 8.02 16.88
CA ALA A 95 -12.46 8.39 15.69
C ALA A 95 -13.26 9.67 15.94
N MET A 96 -12.95 10.74 15.21
CA MET A 96 -13.70 11.99 15.23
C MET A 96 -14.80 11.91 14.17
N VAL A 97 -16.06 11.93 14.60
CA VAL A 97 -17.27 11.86 13.78
C VAL A 97 -18.09 13.11 14.04
N GLY A 98 -18.08 14.06 13.11
CA GLY A 98 -18.61 15.40 13.37
C GLY A 98 -17.83 16.07 14.52
N ASN A 99 -18.54 16.50 15.56
CA ASN A 99 -17.94 17.10 16.76
C ASN A 99 -17.69 16.09 17.89
N THR A 100 -17.91 14.80 17.65
CA THR A 100 -17.79 13.75 18.67
C THR A 100 -16.52 12.95 18.46
N THR A 101 -15.70 12.86 19.51
CA THR A 101 -14.50 12.00 19.53
C THR A 101 -14.81 10.69 20.24
N LEU A 102 -14.81 9.58 19.49
CA LEU A 102 -15.11 8.25 19.99
C LEU A 102 -13.82 7.56 20.45
N SER A 103 -13.78 7.15 21.73
CA SER A 103 -12.71 6.29 22.29
C SER A 103 -12.96 4.81 22.07
N VAL A 104 -14.21 4.41 21.81
CA VAL A 104 -14.60 3.04 21.49
C VAL A 104 -15.45 3.06 20.24
N TYR A 105 -15.06 2.30 19.22
CA TYR A 105 -15.75 2.25 17.93
C TYR A 105 -15.48 0.94 17.21
N ASN A 106 -16.35 0.57 16.28
CA ASN A 106 -16.11 -0.55 15.37
C ASN A 106 -15.29 -0.04 14.18
N PHE A 107 -14.11 -0.61 13.97
CA PHE A 107 -13.27 -0.35 12.82
C PHE A 107 -13.37 -1.51 11.84
N SER A 108 -13.61 -1.22 10.57
CA SER A 108 -13.70 -2.26 9.53
C SER A 108 -12.79 -1.94 8.35
N ILE A 109 -12.26 -2.97 7.71
CA ILE A 109 -11.76 -2.90 6.33
C ILE A 109 -12.85 -3.46 5.44
N VAL A 110 -13.26 -2.70 4.42
CA VAL A 110 -14.20 -3.15 3.39
C VAL A 110 -13.44 -3.29 2.07
N LEU A 111 -13.50 -4.45 1.45
CA LEU A 111 -12.97 -4.68 0.10
C LEU A 111 -14.10 -4.50 -0.91
N TYR A 112 -13.78 -3.87 -2.03
CA TYR A 112 -14.71 -3.50 -3.07
C TYR A 112 -14.27 -4.02 -4.45
N ALA A 113 -15.23 -4.52 -5.21
CA ALA A 113 -15.11 -4.69 -6.64
C ALA A 113 -15.24 -3.32 -7.30
N VAL A 114 -14.38 -3.02 -8.26
CA VAL A 114 -14.44 -1.81 -9.07
C VAL A 114 -15.29 -2.09 -10.31
N LYS A 115 -16.30 -1.25 -10.58
CA LYS A 115 -17.13 -1.33 -11.80
C LYS A 115 -17.17 0.03 -12.48
N ASN A 116 -17.01 0.04 -13.80
CA ASN A 116 -17.03 1.26 -14.62
C ASN A 116 -16.04 2.35 -14.16
N VAL A 117 -15.02 1.97 -13.37
CA VAL A 117 -13.94 2.86 -12.96
C VAL A 117 -12.96 2.96 -14.12
N GLY A 118 -12.73 4.18 -14.61
CA GLY A 118 -11.76 4.45 -15.67
C GLY A 118 -10.31 4.24 -15.23
N VAL A 119 -9.40 4.25 -16.20
CA VAL A 119 -7.95 4.26 -15.94
C VAL A 119 -7.56 5.43 -15.05
N ALA A 120 -6.58 5.21 -14.17
CA ALA A 120 -6.06 6.25 -13.29
C ALA A 120 -5.28 7.32 -14.09
N PRO A 121 -5.09 8.52 -13.52
CA PRO A 121 -4.41 9.63 -14.21
C PRO A 121 -2.96 9.31 -14.65
N ASP A 122 -2.32 8.33 -14.03
CA ASP A 122 -0.99 7.83 -14.37
C ASP A 122 -1.00 6.65 -15.37
N GLY A 123 -2.17 6.31 -15.91
CA GLY A 123 -2.37 5.19 -16.83
C GLY A 123 -2.57 3.83 -16.15
N GLY A 124 -2.61 3.76 -14.81
CA GLY A 124 -2.85 2.53 -14.08
C GLY A 124 -4.26 1.96 -14.31
N VAL A 125 -4.37 0.64 -14.49
CA VAL A 125 -5.63 -0.08 -14.68
C VAL A 125 -6.21 -0.48 -13.33
N PRO A 126 -7.46 -0.10 -13.00
CA PRO A 126 -8.07 -0.40 -11.70
C PRO A 126 -8.23 -1.90 -11.48
N THR A 127 -7.94 -2.38 -10.27
CA THR A 127 -8.04 -3.81 -9.95
C THR A 127 -9.05 -4.11 -8.86
N TYR A 128 -8.87 -3.51 -7.68
CA TYR A 128 -9.84 -3.58 -6.58
C TYR A 128 -9.72 -2.31 -5.74
N ALA A 129 -10.67 -2.07 -4.85
CA ALA A 129 -10.55 -0.98 -3.89
C ALA A 129 -10.73 -1.49 -2.46
N PHE A 130 -10.20 -0.75 -1.50
CA PHE A 130 -10.54 -0.96 -0.10
C PHE A 130 -10.81 0.38 0.58
N ALA A 131 -11.57 0.35 1.67
CA ALA A 131 -11.75 1.51 2.52
C ALA A 131 -11.77 1.09 3.98
N PHE A 132 -11.48 2.05 4.86
CA PHE A 132 -11.84 1.91 6.26
C PHE A 132 -13.27 2.35 6.49
N ALA A 133 -13.93 1.73 7.46
CA ALA A 133 -15.22 2.17 7.96
C ALA A 133 -15.16 2.32 9.47
N VAL A 134 -15.81 3.37 9.99
CA VAL A 134 -16.05 3.57 11.42
C VAL A 134 -17.53 3.41 11.67
N ASN A 135 -17.91 2.44 12.51
CA ASN A 135 -19.32 2.10 12.79
C ASN A 135 -20.14 1.89 11.51
N GLY A 136 -19.55 1.22 10.51
CA GLY A 136 -20.18 0.94 9.21
C GLY A 136 -20.14 2.10 8.21
N GLN A 137 -19.57 3.26 8.57
CA GLN A 137 -19.52 4.43 7.70
C GLN A 137 -18.15 4.63 7.04
N VAL A 138 -18.14 4.68 5.71
CA VAL A 138 -16.98 5.10 4.88
C VAL A 138 -17.22 6.55 4.46
N SER A 139 -16.56 7.50 5.11
CA SER A 139 -16.82 8.93 4.89
C SER A 139 -15.59 9.82 5.12
N PRO A 140 -15.31 10.79 4.23
CA PRO A 140 -14.24 11.78 4.42
C PRO A 140 -14.49 12.76 5.58
N ALA A 141 -15.73 12.81 6.10
CA ALA A 141 -16.11 13.61 7.26
C ALA A 141 -15.63 13.00 8.59
N ILE A 142 -15.25 11.72 8.58
CA ILE A 142 -14.66 11.04 9.73
C ILE A 142 -13.13 11.19 9.66
N SER A 143 -12.47 11.33 10.80
CA SER A 143 -11.01 11.36 10.86
C SER A 143 -10.49 10.57 12.06
N PHE A 144 -9.36 9.88 11.87
CA PHE A 144 -8.61 9.26 12.95
C PHE A 144 -7.67 10.30 13.55
N VAL A 145 -7.79 10.50 14.87
CA VAL A 145 -7.10 11.56 15.59
C VAL A 145 -6.48 11.06 16.89
N ASP A 146 -5.52 11.81 17.41
CA ASP A 146 -5.06 11.65 18.79
C ASP A 146 -6.00 12.36 19.79
N ARG A 147 -5.67 12.29 21.08
CA ARG A 147 -6.47 12.93 22.14
C ARG A 147 -6.55 14.46 22.00
N SER A 148 -5.60 15.07 21.30
CA SER A 148 -5.55 16.51 21.03
C SER A 148 -6.25 16.89 19.71
N GLY A 149 -6.87 15.94 19.02
CA GLY A 149 -7.52 16.16 17.73
C GLY A 149 -6.57 16.21 16.53
N LYS A 150 -5.27 15.94 16.70
CA LYS A 150 -4.32 15.92 15.57
C LYS A 150 -4.46 14.61 14.79
N PRO A 151 -4.27 14.61 13.45
CA PRO A 151 -4.37 13.39 12.66
C PRO A 151 -3.48 12.27 13.20
N ARG A 152 -4.06 11.08 13.37
CA ARG A 152 -3.35 9.88 13.80
C ARG A 152 -3.61 8.77 12.81
N GLN A 153 -2.55 8.35 12.14
CA GLN A 153 -2.63 7.47 10.99
C GLN A 153 -2.85 6.01 11.40
N ILE A 154 -3.65 5.31 10.59
CA ILE A 154 -3.79 3.85 10.62
C ILE A 154 -2.66 3.24 9.80
N ILE A 155 -1.87 2.38 10.43
CA ILE A 155 -0.80 1.69 9.70
C ILE A 155 -1.44 0.61 8.85
N THR A 156 -1.17 0.64 7.55
CA THR A 156 -1.82 -0.24 6.58
C THR A 156 -0.77 -1.03 5.83
N VAL A 157 -0.89 -2.35 5.83
CA VAL A 157 -0.06 -3.25 5.02
C VAL A 157 -0.94 -3.84 3.94
N ALA A 158 -0.49 -3.75 2.70
CA ALA A 158 -1.13 -4.38 1.56
C ALA A 158 -0.17 -5.38 0.91
N TYR A 159 -0.66 -6.59 0.70
CA TYR A 159 -0.01 -7.59 -0.15
C TYR A 159 -0.48 -7.39 -1.58
N ALA A 160 0.38 -6.80 -2.40
CA ALA A 160 0.07 -6.51 -3.78
C ALA A 160 1.34 -6.60 -4.64
N PRO A 161 1.19 -6.92 -5.94
CA PRO A 161 2.31 -6.94 -6.88
C PRO A 161 3.14 -5.65 -6.85
N ALA A 162 4.43 -5.78 -7.19
CA ALA A 162 5.39 -4.68 -7.13
C ALA A 162 5.12 -3.58 -8.17
N ASP A 163 4.32 -3.90 -9.18
CA ASP A 163 3.86 -3.02 -10.25
C ASP A 163 2.47 -2.45 -9.95
N TRP A 164 2.01 -2.48 -8.69
CA TRP A 164 0.74 -1.90 -8.27
C TRP A 164 0.94 -0.67 -7.40
N SER A 165 0.03 0.29 -7.51
CA SER A 165 -0.06 1.44 -6.60
C SER A 165 -1.52 1.68 -6.27
N SER A 166 -1.85 2.76 -5.56
CA SER A 166 -3.24 3.12 -5.37
C SER A 166 -3.48 4.61 -5.38
N TRP A 167 -4.73 4.97 -5.63
CA TRP A 167 -5.22 6.33 -5.62
C TRP A 167 -6.35 6.51 -4.62
N THR A 168 -6.39 7.64 -3.94
CA THR A 168 -7.55 8.02 -3.13
C THR A 168 -8.72 8.39 -4.04
N TRP A 169 -9.90 7.87 -3.73
CA TRP A 169 -11.15 8.10 -4.45
C TRP A 169 -12.10 8.97 -3.62
N LEU A 170 -12.58 10.09 -4.17
CA LEU A 170 -13.44 11.05 -3.47
C LEU A 170 -14.63 11.47 -4.32
N GLY A 171 -15.63 12.09 -3.69
CA GLY A 171 -16.83 12.60 -4.36
C GLY A 171 -17.88 11.54 -4.67
N TYR A 172 -17.80 10.38 -4.01
CA TYR A 172 -18.79 9.31 -4.10
C TYR A 172 -20.00 9.57 -3.18
N LYS A 173 -21.12 8.94 -3.51
CA LYS A 173 -22.28 8.80 -2.63
C LYS A 173 -22.35 7.37 -2.10
N ALA A 174 -22.46 7.22 -0.79
CA ALA A 174 -22.68 5.91 -0.16
C ALA A 174 -24.17 5.54 -0.19
N LEU A 175 -24.47 4.34 -0.66
CA LEU A 175 -25.81 3.74 -0.62
C LEU A 175 -26.02 2.92 0.68
N PRO A 176 -27.26 2.63 1.09
CA PRO A 176 -27.54 1.87 2.31
C PRO A 176 -26.94 0.46 2.33
N ASN A 177 -26.72 -0.15 1.16
CA ASN A 177 -26.07 -1.46 1.03
C ASN A 177 -24.53 -1.39 1.08
N GLY A 178 -23.96 -0.21 1.31
CA GLY A 178 -22.51 0.01 1.36
C GLY A 178 -21.85 0.27 0.00
N THR A 179 -22.57 0.14 -1.12
CA THR A 179 -22.05 0.50 -2.45
C THR A 179 -21.75 1.99 -2.51
N LEU A 180 -20.60 2.33 -3.08
CA LEU A 180 -20.19 3.71 -3.31
C LEU A 180 -20.35 4.01 -4.80
N VAL A 181 -21.19 4.97 -5.14
CA VAL A 181 -21.52 5.34 -6.52
C VAL A 181 -20.92 6.71 -6.83
N GLY A 182 -20.37 6.86 -8.04
CA GLY A 182 -19.71 8.07 -8.50
C GLY A 182 -18.30 8.23 -7.95
N GLY A 183 -17.85 9.48 -7.90
CA GLY A 183 -16.53 9.87 -7.44
C GLY A 183 -15.45 9.90 -8.54
N ARG A 184 -14.23 10.21 -8.12
CA ARG A 184 -13.06 10.37 -8.99
C ARG A 184 -11.76 10.16 -8.23
N TYR A 185 -10.69 9.89 -8.97
CA TYR A 185 -9.33 9.93 -8.47
C TYR A 185 -8.99 11.33 -7.97
N ALA A 186 -8.47 11.42 -6.75
CA ALA A 186 -8.07 12.66 -6.12
C ALA A 186 -6.54 12.84 -6.18
N PHE A 187 -5.80 11.89 -5.62
CA PHE A 187 -4.34 11.90 -5.59
C PHE A 187 -3.78 10.49 -5.41
N ALA A 188 -2.56 10.28 -5.88
CA ALA A 188 -1.82 9.03 -5.71
C ALA A 188 -1.39 8.86 -4.24
N ASN A 189 -1.47 7.63 -3.74
CA ASN A 189 -1.01 7.30 -2.40
C ASN A 189 0.48 7.01 -2.40
N VAL A 190 1.15 7.39 -1.32
CA VAL A 190 2.56 7.07 -1.10
C VAL A 190 2.65 5.79 -0.27
N TRP A 191 3.34 4.79 -0.80
CA TRP A 191 3.58 3.52 -0.14
C TRP A 191 5.08 3.33 0.10
N HIS A 192 5.42 2.77 1.25
CA HIS A 192 6.74 2.20 1.50
C HIS A 192 6.74 0.77 0.96
N TYR A 193 7.39 0.56 -0.18
CA TYR A 193 7.61 -0.79 -0.69
C TYR A 193 8.74 -1.45 0.11
N VAL A 194 8.43 -2.60 0.71
CA VAL A 194 9.36 -3.32 1.59
C VAL A 194 9.71 -4.70 1.05
N GLY A 195 9.63 -4.89 -0.28
CA GLY A 195 10.02 -6.13 -0.94
C GLY A 195 9.00 -7.26 -0.82
N GLY A 196 9.13 -8.26 -1.70
CA GLY A 196 8.34 -9.49 -1.67
C GLY A 196 6.82 -9.28 -1.74
N GLY A 197 6.37 -8.29 -2.53
CA GLY A 197 4.95 -7.98 -2.74
C GLY A 197 4.27 -7.30 -1.56
N VAL A 198 5.02 -6.58 -0.72
CA VAL A 198 4.49 -5.91 0.48
C VAL A 198 4.67 -4.40 0.38
N MET A 199 3.57 -3.68 0.59
CA MET A 199 3.52 -2.23 0.65
C MET A 199 2.95 -1.77 2.00
N VAL A 200 3.54 -0.72 2.58
CA VAL A 200 3.11 -0.14 3.86
C VAL A 200 2.71 1.32 3.66
N ASN A 201 1.51 1.70 4.09
CA ASN A 201 1.09 3.08 4.18
C ASN A 201 1.03 3.53 5.65
N ILE A 202 1.60 4.71 5.90
CA ILE A 202 1.70 5.32 7.24
C ILE A 202 1.03 6.69 7.30
N MET A 203 0.17 7.01 6.32
CA MET A 203 -0.41 8.33 6.10
C MET A 203 -1.94 8.36 6.19
N PHE A 204 -2.62 7.21 6.06
CA PHE A 204 -4.08 7.16 6.07
C PHE A 204 -4.68 7.55 7.42
N SER A 205 -5.41 8.66 7.43
CA SER A 205 -6.08 9.20 8.62
C SER A 205 -7.57 9.45 8.42
N LYS A 206 -8.14 9.08 7.26
CA LYS A 206 -9.56 9.22 6.95
C LYS A 206 -10.12 7.94 6.34
N PRO A 207 -11.36 7.54 6.67
CA PRO A 207 -12.01 6.40 6.06
C PRO A 207 -12.60 6.78 4.69
N VAL A 208 -11.73 6.82 3.68
CA VAL A 208 -12.09 7.01 2.27
C VAL A 208 -11.62 5.79 1.47
N PRO A 209 -12.16 5.54 0.27
CA PRO A 209 -11.69 4.44 -0.56
C PRO A 209 -10.35 4.73 -1.21
N TRP A 210 -9.54 3.68 -1.34
CA TRP A 210 -8.31 3.66 -2.12
C TRP A 210 -8.42 2.56 -3.18
N ILE A 211 -8.29 2.96 -4.44
CA ILE A 211 -8.35 2.05 -5.59
C ILE A 211 -6.95 1.62 -5.93
N PHE A 212 -6.67 0.31 -5.85
CA PHE A 212 -5.45 -0.26 -6.38
C PHE A 212 -5.50 -0.29 -7.90
N THR A 213 -4.38 0.06 -8.51
CA THR A 213 -4.17 0.08 -9.95
C THR A 213 -2.93 -0.75 -10.29
N ALA A 214 -3.02 -1.54 -11.35
CA ALA A 214 -1.89 -2.21 -11.98
C ALA A 214 -1.31 -1.30 -13.07
N GLY A 215 -0.01 -1.03 -13.05
CA GLY A 215 0.61 -0.10 -13.99
C GLY A 215 2.12 -0.29 -14.07
N PRO A 216 2.84 0.53 -14.83
CA PRO A 216 4.30 0.43 -14.96
C PRO A 216 5.03 1.00 -13.73
N TYR A 217 4.52 0.75 -12.52
CA TYR A 217 5.13 1.26 -11.30
C TYR A 217 6.41 0.48 -11.00
N MET A 218 7.51 1.19 -10.80
CA MET A 218 8.80 0.62 -10.42
C MET A 218 9.09 1.01 -8.98
N HIS A 219 8.50 0.28 -8.04
CA HIS A 219 8.75 0.53 -6.62
C HIS A 219 10.15 0.07 -6.24
N LYS A 220 10.90 0.95 -5.58
CA LYS A 220 12.22 0.64 -5.03
C LYS A 220 12.12 0.45 -3.53
N ILE A 221 12.84 -0.56 -3.05
CA ILE A 221 13.08 -0.75 -1.63
C ILE A 221 13.99 0.39 -1.15
N ASN A 222 13.63 1.03 -0.04
CA ASN A 222 14.35 2.19 0.52
C ASN A 222 15.29 1.80 1.67
N TYR A 223 15.68 0.53 1.74
CA TYR A 223 16.61 -0.03 2.72
C TYR A 223 17.57 -1.00 2.04
N VAL A 224 18.67 -1.31 2.72
CA VAL A 224 19.68 -2.27 2.25
C VAL A 224 19.61 -3.52 3.12
N GLU A 225 19.59 -4.69 2.48
CA GLU A 225 19.74 -5.98 3.16
C GLU A 225 21.16 -6.49 3.01
N PHE A 226 21.69 -7.10 4.08
CA PHE A 226 22.97 -7.78 4.03
C PHE A 226 23.05 -8.90 5.07
N THR A 227 23.85 -9.92 4.73
CA THR A 227 24.22 -11.00 5.63
C THR A 227 25.48 -10.60 6.40
N PRO A 228 25.42 -10.52 7.74
CA PRO A 228 26.61 -10.22 8.53
C PRO A 228 27.59 -11.41 8.52
N PRO A 229 28.87 -11.18 8.81
CA PRO A 229 29.84 -12.27 8.96
C PRO A 229 29.36 -13.28 10.01
N VAL A 230 29.47 -14.57 9.70
CA VAL A 230 29.06 -15.64 10.61
C VAL A 230 29.98 -15.61 11.84
N GLY A 231 29.39 -15.28 12.99
CA GLY A 231 30.08 -15.35 14.27
C GLY A 231 30.12 -16.79 14.80
N ASN A 232 31.25 -17.22 15.36
CA ASN A 232 31.32 -18.48 16.10
C ASN A 232 30.65 -18.31 17.47
N ALA A 233 29.57 -19.04 17.73
CA ALA A 233 28.85 -19.01 19.00
C ALA A 233 28.46 -20.41 19.43
N SER A 234 28.79 -20.78 20.67
CA SER A 234 28.33 -22.05 21.26
C SER A 234 26.88 -21.95 21.76
N SER A 235 26.42 -20.76 22.13
CA SER A 235 25.04 -20.46 22.50
C SER A 235 24.75 -18.95 22.34
N GLY A 236 23.50 -18.60 22.08
CA GLY A 236 22.99 -17.24 22.02
C GLY A 236 22.33 -16.87 20.70
N LEU A 237 22.28 -15.57 20.42
CA LEU A 237 21.69 -15.01 19.21
C LEU A 237 22.77 -14.70 18.19
N VAL A 238 22.72 -15.37 17.04
CA VAL A 238 23.65 -15.14 15.92
C VAL A 238 22.92 -14.41 14.80
N PRO A 239 23.35 -13.20 14.39
CA PRO A 239 22.65 -12.45 13.37
C PRO A 239 22.80 -13.14 12.02
N ILE A 240 21.71 -13.22 11.27
CA ILE A 240 21.63 -13.92 9.97
C ILE A 240 21.36 -12.94 8.83
N GLU A 241 20.53 -11.94 9.08
CA GLU A 241 20.11 -10.98 8.08
C GLU A 241 19.80 -9.65 8.74
N ILE A 242 20.22 -8.56 8.12
CA ILE A 242 20.01 -7.20 8.61
C ILE A 242 19.44 -6.38 7.46
N ALA A 243 18.29 -5.75 7.68
CA ALA A 243 17.81 -4.65 6.85
C ALA A 243 18.10 -3.33 7.55
N GLU A 244 18.77 -2.40 6.86
CA GLU A 244 19.12 -1.08 7.39
C GLU A 244 18.58 0.06 6.51
N ALA A 245 18.05 1.09 7.16
CA ALA A 245 17.59 2.31 6.51
C ALA A 245 17.97 3.57 7.31
N ARG A 246 18.23 4.65 6.59
CA ARG A 246 18.33 5.99 7.20
C ARG A 246 16.94 6.59 7.35
N ILE A 247 16.49 6.76 8.59
CA ILE A 247 15.15 7.23 8.92
C ILE A 247 15.16 8.72 9.25
N ASN A 248 14.20 9.46 8.72
CA ASN A 248 13.84 10.80 9.20
C ASN A 248 12.59 10.67 10.07
N GLY A 249 12.72 10.96 11.36
CA GLY A 249 11.66 10.77 12.34
C GLY A 249 10.39 11.58 12.08
N THR A 250 10.45 12.67 11.31
CA THR A 250 9.25 13.42 10.90
C THR A 250 8.47 12.69 9.79
N VAL A 251 9.15 11.91 8.95
CA VAL A 251 8.56 11.21 7.80
C VAL A 251 8.17 9.78 8.17
N GLY A 252 8.98 9.10 8.98
CA GLY A 252 8.83 7.67 9.28
C GLY A 252 9.45 6.78 8.20
N GLY A 253 9.09 5.50 8.23
CA GLY A 253 9.58 4.50 7.28
C GLY A 253 9.06 3.10 7.58
N ALA A 254 9.46 2.13 6.76
CA ALA A 254 9.19 0.73 7.00
C ALA A 254 10.31 -0.15 6.44
N LEU A 255 10.60 -1.24 7.13
CA LEU A 255 11.58 -2.26 6.74
C LEU A 255 10.95 -3.63 6.92
N ARG A 256 11.52 -4.62 6.24
CA ARG A 256 11.13 -6.02 6.37
C ARG A 256 12.39 -6.87 6.44
N VAL A 257 12.35 -7.91 7.28
CA VAL A 257 13.32 -9.02 7.28
C VAL A 257 12.53 -10.29 7.54
N GLY A 258 12.71 -11.30 6.70
CA GLY A 258 11.97 -12.56 6.79
C GLY A 258 10.45 -12.35 6.89
N ASN A 259 9.87 -12.77 8.03
CA ASN A 259 8.43 -12.73 8.30
C ASN A 259 8.01 -11.54 9.18
N ILE A 260 8.88 -10.54 9.34
CA ILE A 260 8.68 -9.37 10.20
C ILE A 260 8.71 -8.10 9.38
N ILE A 261 7.69 -7.27 9.59
CA ILE A 261 7.60 -5.91 9.07
C ILE A 261 7.73 -4.96 10.26
N ALA A 262 8.74 -4.10 10.24
CA ALA A 262 8.90 -3.01 11.20
C ALA A 262 8.45 -1.71 10.54
N VAL A 263 7.49 -1.03 11.17
CA VAL A 263 6.96 0.25 10.70
C VAL A 263 7.30 1.32 11.71
N ILE A 264 8.01 2.34 11.25
CA ILE A 264 8.36 3.54 12.01
C ILE A 264 7.33 4.61 11.67
N PRO A 265 6.39 4.94 12.57
CA PRO A 265 5.40 5.96 12.27
C PRO A 265 6.03 7.36 12.10
N PRO A 266 5.36 8.28 11.39
CA PRO A 266 5.75 9.68 11.39
C PRO A 266 5.69 10.25 12.81
N GLY A 267 6.66 11.09 13.17
CA GLY A 267 6.82 11.65 14.51
C GLY A 267 7.59 10.76 15.49
N THR A 268 8.27 9.71 15.03
CA THR A 268 9.11 8.85 15.86
C THR A 268 10.58 9.26 15.74
N TYR A 269 11.12 9.82 16.83
CA TYR A 269 12.50 10.25 16.98
C TYR A 269 13.29 9.23 17.80
N LEU A 270 14.62 9.30 17.75
CA LEU A 270 15.50 8.49 18.59
C LEU A 270 16.09 9.37 19.68
N THR A 271 16.16 8.91 20.92
CA THR A 271 16.92 9.58 21.99
C THR A 271 17.85 8.62 22.70
N ASP A 272 19.00 9.12 23.16
CA ASP A 272 19.93 8.42 24.05
C ASP A 272 19.85 8.91 25.50
N GLY A 273 18.84 9.73 25.82
CA GLY A 273 18.65 10.38 27.12
C GLY A 273 19.35 11.73 27.26
N GLN A 274 20.25 12.08 26.35
CA GLN A 274 20.95 13.38 26.33
C GLN A 274 20.60 14.19 25.09
N MET A 275 20.53 13.52 23.94
CA MET A 275 20.22 14.10 22.65
C MET A 275 19.02 13.39 22.01
N THR A 276 18.21 14.16 21.26
CA THR A 276 17.16 13.63 20.40
C THR A 276 17.57 13.79 18.94
N TYR A 277 17.69 12.67 18.25
CA TYR A 277 18.07 12.56 16.85
C TYR A 277 16.84 12.57 15.96
N LYS A 278 16.76 13.59 15.08
CA LYS A 278 15.75 13.66 14.02
C LYS A 278 16.02 12.66 12.91
N VAL A 279 17.29 12.41 12.62
CA VAL A 279 17.72 11.47 11.59
C VAL A 279 18.64 10.46 12.25
N TYR A 280 18.36 9.17 12.02
CA TYR A 280 19.09 8.07 12.64
C TYR A 280 19.11 6.86 11.70
N ASN A 281 20.07 5.97 11.88
CA ASN A 281 20.07 4.68 11.20
C ASN A 281 19.22 3.71 12.02
N PHE A 282 18.27 3.06 11.37
CA PHE A 282 17.43 2.04 11.95
C PHE A 282 17.70 0.73 11.23
N SER A 283 17.85 -0.34 12.01
CA SER A 283 18.02 -1.67 11.45
C SER A 283 17.05 -2.65 12.09
N LEU A 284 16.51 -3.56 11.28
CA LEU A 284 15.81 -4.75 11.72
C LEU A 284 16.75 -5.95 11.51
N ILE A 285 16.95 -6.75 12.55
CA ILE A 285 17.94 -7.84 12.53
C ILE A 285 17.20 -9.14 12.82
N TYR A 286 17.39 -10.15 11.97
CA TYR A 286 17.00 -11.53 12.25
C TYR A 286 18.17 -12.30 12.86
N TYR A 287 17.91 -12.99 13.96
CA TYR A 287 18.86 -13.86 14.65
C TYR A 287 18.40 -15.32 14.64
N ALA A 288 19.34 -16.22 14.38
CA ALA A 288 19.22 -17.62 14.76
C ALA A 288 19.41 -17.77 16.28
N THR A 289 18.62 -18.65 16.89
CA THR A 289 18.70 -18.99 18.32
C THR A 289 19.52 -20.26 18.50
N LEU A 290 20.82 -20.15 18.73
CA LEU A 290 21.71 -21.30 18.89
C LEU A 290 21.75 -21.75 20.35
N ASN A 291 21.42 -23.02 20.61
CA ASN A 291 21.50 -23.66 21.94
C ASN A 291 20.91 -22.80 23.07
N MET A 292 19.85 -22.05 22.78
CA MET A 292 19.14 -21.25 23.78
C MET A 292 18.09 -22.11 24.46
N SER A 293 18.00 -21.99 25.79
CA SER A 293 16.90 -22.60 26.52
C SER A 293 15.59 -21.88 26.22
N GLY A 294 14.51 -22.64 26.22
CA GLY A 294 13.16 -22.11 26.26
C GLY A 294 12.82 -21.38 27.56
N VAL A 295 11.65 -20.76 27.60
CA VAL A 295 11.04 -20.20 28.82
C VAL A 295 9.55 -20.51 28.81
N ALA A 296 8.96 -20.67 30.00
CA ALA A 296 7.54 -21.01 30.16
C ALA A 296 7.09 -22.26 29.37
N GLY A 297 7.96 -23.28 29.28
CA GLY A 297 7.67 -24.54 28.59
C GLY A 297 7.67 -24.46 27.06
N MET A 298 8.01 -23.32 26.47
CA MET A 298 8.07 -23.13 25.02
C MET A 298 9.53 -23.10 24.52
N SER A 299 9.76 -23.50 23.28
CA SER A 299 11.10 -23.55 22.68
C SER A 299 11.37 -22.38 21.72
N PRO A 300 12.62 -21.88 21.63
CA PRO A 300 12.98 -20.81 20.69
C PRO A 300 12.80 -21.22 19.24
N LEU A 301 12.18 -20.34 18.45
CA LEU A 301 11.97 -20.49 17.01
C LEU A 301 12.91 -19.60 16.18
N GLY A 302 13.32 -18.48 16.77
CA GLY A 302 14.08 -17.42 16.14
C GLY A 302 13.94 -16.15 16.97
N ALA A 303 14.79 -15.17 16.74
CA ALA A 303 14.71 -13.90 17.44
C ALA A 303 14.97 -12.77 16.48
N TYR A 304 14.56 -11.57 16.89
CA TYR A 304 14.92 -10.37 16.15
C TYR A 304 15.03 -9.19 17.08
N ALA A 305 15.65 -8.13 16.58
CA ALA A 305 15.87 -6.91 17.33
C ALA A 305 15.80 -5.72 16.39
N PHE A 306 15.54 -4.56 16.98
CA PHE A 306 15.95 -3.32 16.36
C PHE A 306 17.40 -3.01 16.75
N ALA A 307 18.12 -2.36 15.85
CA ALA A 307 19.29 -1.57 16.20
C ALA A 307 19.05 -0.11 15.83
N ALA A 308 19.63 0.78 16.62
CA ALA A 308 19.64 2.20 16.36
C ALA A 308 21.09 2.69 16.31
N ASN A 309 21.46 3.39 15.22
CA ASN A 309 22.82 3.83 14.95
C ASN A 309 23.84 2.68 15.09
N GLY A 310 23.51 1.51 14.52
CA GLY A 310 24.36 0.31 14.53
C GLY A 310 24.40 -0.47 15.84
N LEU A 311 23.67 -0.05 16.88
CA LEU A 311 23.71 -0.67 18.20
C LEU A 311 22.37 -1.28 18.62
N VAL A 312 22.44 -2.51 19.13
CA VAL A 312 21.38 -3.16 19.91
C VAL A 312 21.62 -2.85 21.37
N THR A 313 20.80 -1.98 21.96
CA THR A 313 20.98 -1.51 23.34
C THR A 313 19.71 -0.88 23.91
N ALA A 314 19.46 -1.11 25.20
CA ALA A 314 18.39 -0.43 25.92
C ALA A 314 18.67 1.06 26.23
N LYS A 315 19.87 1.58 25.90
CA LYS A 315 20.23 3.00 26.05
C LYS A 315 19.37 3.89 25.17
N TYR A 316 19.12 3.46 23.94
CA TYR A 316 18.29 4.19 23.00
C TYR A 316 16.81 3.96 23.27
N THR A 317 16.00 5.00 23.09
CA THR A 317 14.55 4.92 23.14
C THR A 317 13.95 5.67 21.95
N PHE A 318 12.92 5.09 21.33
CA PHE A 318 12.11 5.75 20.33
C PHE A 318 11.04 6.60 21.02
N VAL A 319 10.99 7.88 20.70
CA VAL A 319 10.17 8.88 21.39
C VAL A 319 9.42 9.77 20.40
N ASP A 320 8.32 10.37 20.85
CA ASP A 320 7.62 11.41 20.09
C ASP A 320 8.21 12.81 20.38
N ALA A 321 7.60 13.85 19.81
CA ALA A 321 8.04 15.23 19.99
C ALA A 321 7.95 15.73 21.45
N SER A 322 7.17 15.07 22.31
CA SER A 322 7.06 15.37 23.74
C SER A 322 8.07 14.60 24.61
N GLY A 323 8.81 13.66 24.01
CA GLY A 323 9.71 12.75 24.72
C GLY A 323 9.03 11.49 25.26
N ALA A 324 7.72 11.31 25.04
CA ALA A 324 7.02 10.09 25.40
C ALA A 324 7.38 8.95 24.45
N GLY A 325 7.32 7.70 24.92
CA GLY A 325 7.65 6.53 24.10
C GLY A 325 6.81 6.45 22.83
N SER A 326 7.46 6.34 21.68
CA SER A 326 6.83 6.22 20.36
C SER A 326 7.14 4.85 19.76
N PRO A 327 6.20 3.89 19.83
CA PRO A 327 6.47 2.51 19.47
C PRO A 327 6.75 2.33 17.98
N ILE A 328 7.71 1.46 17.67
CA ILE A 328 7.86 0.87 16.35
C ILE A 328 6.82 -0.24 16.22
N ILE A 329 5.96 -0.13 15.21
CA ILE A 329 4.89 -1.10 15.00
C ILE A 329 5.48 -2.32 14.33
N THR A 330 5.42 -3.45 15.02
CA THR A 330 6.02 -4.70 14.55
C THR A 330 4.91 -5.65 14.16
N ILE A 331 4.88 -6.07 12.90
CA ILE A 331 3.88 -6.99 12.38
C ILE A 331 4.60 -8.28 12.02
N ALA A 332 4.26 -9.35 12.73
CA ALA A 332 4.90 -10.65 12.59
C ALA A 332 3.93 -11.68 12.03
N MET A 333 4.31 -12.32 10.92
CA MET A 333 3.51 -13.37 10.30
C MET A 333 3.72 -14.69 11.05
N PHE A 334 3.16 -14.76 12.24
CA PHE A 334 3.14 -15.94 13.11
C PHE A 334 1.70 -16.25 13.56
N PRO A 335 1.37 -17.55 13.77
CA PRO A 335 0.10 -17.92 14.33
C PRO A 335 -0.03 -17.46 15.79
N ARG A 336 -1.25 -17.45 16.31
CA ARG A 336 -1.56 -16.98 17.68
C ARG A 336 -0.92 -17.84 18.79
N THR A 337 -0.42 -19.02 18.45
CA THR A 337 0.27 -19.94 19.36
C THR A 337 1.72 -19.55 19.62
N VAL A 338 2.27 -18.58 18.85
CA VAL A 338 3.61 -18.04 19.07
C VAL A 338 3.52 -16.88 20.06
N ALA A 339 4.42 -16.90 21.03
CA ALA A 339 4.66 -15.79 21.95
C ALA A 339 6.09 -15.27 21.75
N SER A 340 6.39 -14.10 22.28
CA SER A 340 7.78 -13.64 22.41
C SER A 340 8.08 -13.13 23.79
N TRP A 341 9.38 -13.13 24.10
CA TRP A 341 9.90 -12.54 25.30
C TRP A 341 11.04 -11.59 24.95
N THR A 342 11.03 -10.42 25.59
CA THR A 342 12.17 -9.51 25.58
C THR A 342 13.36 -10.23 26.23
N TRP A 343 14.47 -10.28 25.49
CA TRP A 343 15.73 -10.85 25.93
C TRP A 343 16.77 -9.73 25.98
N LEU A 344 17.35 -9.48 27.16
CA LEU A 344 18.31 -8.39 27.33
C LEU A 344 19.75 -8.92 27.27
N PRO A 345 20.58 -8.45 26.33
CA PRO A 345 22.02 -8.69 26.37
C PRO A 345 22.65 -7.99 27.58
N GLN A 346 23.79 -8.50 28.05
CA GLN A 346 24.51 -7.93 29.20
C GLN A 346 25.03 -6.49 28.97
N GLY A 347 25.15 -6.07 27.71
CA GLY A 347 25.60 -4.73 27.33
C GLY A 347 25.14 -4.33 25.93
N ALA A 348 25.55 -3.14 25.51
CA ALA A 348 25.35 -2.71 24.13
C ALA A 348 26.18 -3.59 23.19
N ALA A 349 25.57 -3.98 22.07
CA ALA A 349 26.23 -4.79 21.06
C ALA A 349 26.08 -4.15 19.67
N GLN A 350 27.08 -4.35 18.82
CA GLN A 350 26.97 -4.01 17.41
C GLN A 350 25.90 -4.88 16.74
N GLN A 351 25.18 -4.34 15.77
CA GLN A 351 24.10 -5.05 15.07
C GLN A 351 24.54 -6.33 14.35
N ASN A 352 25.83 -6.45 14.01
CA ASN A 352 26.42 -7.62 13.38
C ASN A 352 27.12 -8.56 14.38
N ALA A 353 27.03 -8.30 15.68
CA ALA A 353 27.66 -9.13 16.69
C ALA A 353 26.73 -10.26 17.15
N THR A 354 27.32 -11.42 17.42
CA THR A 354 26.67 -12.48 18.19
C THR A 354 26.40 -11.99 19.62
N LEU A 355 25.19 -12.25 20.13
CA LEU A 355 24.81 -11.99 21.52
C LEU A 355 24.82 -13.30 22.31
N SER A 356 25.95 -13.64 22.91
CA SER A 356 26.13 -14.92 23.65
C SER A 356 25.70 -14.88 25.12
N VAL A 357 25.54 -13.69 25.71
CA VAL A 357 25.20 -13.53 27.13
C VAL A 357 24.03 -12.58 27.32
N GLY A 358 22.98 -13.07 27.97
CA GLY A 358 21.77 -12.31 28.29
C GLY A 358 20.70 -13.20 28.91
N ALA A 359 19.52 -12.63 29.15
CA ALA A 359 18.42 -13.34 29.80
C ALA A 359 17.05 -12.84 29.35
N TYR A 360 16.06 -13.74 29.35
CA TYR A 360 14.65 -13.38 29.26
C TYR A 360 14.25 -12.48 30.43
N LYS A 361 13.50 -11.41 30.15
CA LYS A 361 13.05 -10.44 31.17
C LYS A 361 11.55 -10.41 31.34
N SER A 362 10.82 -10.31 30.25
CA SER A 362 9.37 -10.16 30.29
C SER A 362 8.74 -10.73 29.03
N PRO A 363 7.52 -11.30 29.14
CA PRO A 363 6.72 -11.62 27.96
C PRO A 363 6.32 -10.33 27.26
N ASP A 364 6.30 -10.36 25.93
CA ASP A 364 5.81 -9.24 25.12
C ASP A 364 4.31 -9.39 24.89
N VAL A 365 3.59 -8.26 24.87
CA VAL A 365 2.14 -8.23 24.65
C VAL A 365 1.85 -7.94 23.19
N TRP A 366 1.02 -8.79 22.57
CA TRP A 366 0.69 -8.71 21.15
C TRP A 366 -0.82 -8.53 20.94
N LEU A 367 -1.16 -7.75 19.92
CA LEU A 367 -2.49 -7.76 19.31
C LEU A 367 -2.56 -8.95 18.35
N TYR A 368 -3.57 -9.79 18.48
CA TYR A 368 -3.70 -11.01 17.69
C TYR A 368 -4.59 -10.79 16.46
N GLY A 369 -4.01 -11.02 15.29
CA GLY A 369 -4.71 -11.08 14.01
C GLY A 369 -4.98 -12.51 13.56
N ASP A 370 -5.54 -12.66 12.37
CA ASP A 370 -5.70 -13.97 11.72
C ASP A 370 -4.44 -14.31 10.90
N GLY A 371 -3.63 -15.24 11.41
CA GLY A 371 -2.33 -15.63 10.83
C GLY A 371 -1.18 -14.64 11.06
N TYR A 372 -1.34 -13.68 11.97
CA TYR A 372 -0.29 -12.73 12.33
C TYR A 372 -0.49 -12.16 13.75
N ILE A 373 0.55 -11.57 14.30
CA ILE A 373 0.56 -10.85 15.58
C ILE A 373 1.19 -9.47 15.41
N VAL A 374 0.74 -8.48 16.18
CA VAL A 374 1.23 -7.09 16.11
C VAL A 374 1.65 -6.56 17.46
N ASN A 375 2.87 -6.05 17.56
CA ASN A 375 3.34 -5.31 18.74
C ASN A 375 3.24 -3.81 18.48
N VAL A 376 2.67 -3.11 19.45
CA VAL A 376 2.44 -1.66 19.44
C VAL A 376 3.09 -0.97 20.65
N GLN A 377 4.10 -1.61 21.25
CA GLN A 377 4.71 -1.20 22.53
C GLN A 377 6.24 -1.13 22.48
N PHE A 378 6.90 -1.69 21.47
CA PHE A 378 8.36 -1.70 21.38
C PHE A 378 8.92 -0.30 21.13
N VAL A 379 9.54 0.25 22.17
CA VAL A 379 10.17 1.58 22.16
C VAL A 379 11.69 1.52 22.34
N ARG A 380 12.30 0.33 22.45
CA ARG A 380 13.75 0.19 22.65
C ARG A 380 14.34 -0.84 21.67
N PRO A 381 15.58 -0.64 21.21
CA PRO A 381 16.30 -1.60 20.39
C PRO A 381 16.89 -2.72 21.24
N VAL A 382 16.03 -3.66 21.63
CA VAL A 382 16.39 -4.88 22.37
C VAL A 382 15.89 -6.12 21.62
N PRO A 383 16.57 -7.27 21.76
CA PRO A 383 16.09 -8.51 21.18
C PRO A 383 14.78 -8.99 21.79
N TRP A 384 13.97 -9.61 20.95
CA TRP A 384 12.78 -10.36 21.32
C TRP A 384 12.90 -11.75 20.69
N VAL A 385 12.73 -12.78 21.52
CA VAL A 385 12.86 -14.18 21.11
C VAL A 385 11.47 -14.75 20.95
N PHE A 386 11.13 -15.22 19.75
CA PHE A 386 9.90 -15.94 19.49
C PHE A 386 10.00 -17.38 19.96
N LEU A 387 8.93 -17.83 20.61
CA LEU A 387 8.81 -19.12 21.25
C LEU A 387 7.54 -19.81 20.78
N GLY A 388 7.60 -21.12 20.60
CA GLY A 388 6.45 -21.94 20.20
C GLY A 388 6.38 -23.26 20.97
N PRO A 389 5.28 -24.02 20.80
CA PRO A 389 5.11 -25.31 21.44
C PRO A 389 6.21 -26.29 21.00
N TRP A 390 6.61 -27.16 21.94
CA TRP A 390 7.57 -28.24 21.72
C TRP A 390 6.87 -29.62 21.73
N PRO A 391 7.24 -30.55 20.82
CA PRO A 391 8.07 -30.34 19.64
C PRO A 391 7.36 -29.40 18.66
N PRO A 392 8.08 -28.72 17.74
CA PRO A 392 7.42 -27.98 16.68
C PRO A 392 6.42 -28.91 16.02
N GLN A 393 5.13 -28.56 16.03
CA GLN A 393 4.13 -29.32 15.32
C GLN A 393 4.63 -29.46 13.89
N GLN A 394 4.95 -30.69 13.50
CA GLN A 394 5.45 -31.03 12.19
C GLN A 394 4.57 -30.37 11.14
N ALA A 395 5.25 -29.75 10.16
CA ALA A 395 4.74 -29.31 8.89
C ALA A 395 3.37 -29.93 8.52
N ALA A 396 2.29 -29.22 8.82
CA ALA A 396 1.17 -29.22 7.91
C ALA A 396 1.74 -28.58 6.64
N SER A 397 2.09 -29.44 5.70
CA SER A 397 2.55 -29.12 4.36
C SER A 397 1.80 -27.89 3.83
N MET A 398 2.46 -26.73 3.87
CA MET A 398 2.24 -25.74 2.83
C MET A 398 2.85 -26.34 1.56
N THR A 399 2.14 -27.28 0.96
CA THR A 399 2.32 -27.60 -0.43
C THR A 399 2.11 -26.29 -1.15
N ALA A 400 3.20 -25.72 -1.66
CA ALA A 400 3.14 -24.66 -2.62
C ALA A 400 2.26 -25.17 -3.77
N THR A 401 1.02 -24.71 -3.84
CA THR A 401 0.23 -24.82 -5.06
C THR A 401 0.87 -23.86 -6.04
N THR A 402 1.95 -24.29 -6.68
CA THR A 402 2.43 -23.68 -7.92
C THR A 402 1.39 -24.02 -8.99
N THR A 403 0.36 -23.19 -9.12
CA THR A 403 -0.51 -23.21 -10.30
C THR A 403 0.28 -22.60 -11.45
N ALA A 404 1.17 -23.39 -12.06
CA ALA A 404 1.71 -23.09 -13.36
C ALA A 404 0.59 -23.36 -14.38
N ALA A 405 -0.11 -22.30 -14.79
CA ALA A 405 -0.95 -22.33 -15.97
C ALA A 405 -0.03 -22.40 -17.21
N ALA A 406 0.01 -23.56 -17.86
CA ALA A 406 0.57 -23.69 -19.20
C ALA A 406 -0.32 -24.62 -20.04
N ALA A 407 -1.00 -23.97 -20.98
CA ALA A 407 -1.49 -24.42 -22.28
C ALA A 407 -1.78 -25.91 -22.50
N ALA A 408 -3.07 -26.17 -22.78
CA ALA A 408 -3.52 -27.37 -23.47
C ALA A 408 -2.96 -27.43 -24.91
N THR A 409 -2.36 -28.56 -25.28
CA THR A 409 -2.60 -29.19 -26.60
C THR A 409 -2.38 -30.70 -26.50
N SER A 410 -3.28 -31.41 -27.15
CA SER A 410 -3.59 -32.85 -27.18
C SER A 410 -2.52 -33.77 -27.79
N ALA A 411 -2.44 -35.03 -27.31
CA ALA A 411 -2.80 -36.24 -28.07
C ALA A 411 -2.54 -37.56 -27.28
N ALA A 412 -3.60 -38.38 -27.21
CA ALA A 412 -3.73 -39.84 -27.09
C ALA A 412 -2.51 -40.73 -26.75
N THR A 413 -2.67 -41.69 -25.81
CA THR A 413 -3.09 -43.09 -26.07
C THR A 413 -2.93 -43.95 -24.78
N ALA A 414 -3.85 -44.90 -24.60
CA ALA A 414 -4.05 -45.79 -23.45
C ALA A 414 -2.89 -46.74 -23.13
N THR A 415 -2.83 -47.30 -21.91
CA THR A 415 -3.17 -48.71 -21.59
C THR A 415 -2.98 -49.01 -20.08
N THR A 416 -3.94 -49.78 -19.56
CA THR A 416 -4.09 -50.50 -18.29
C THR A 416 -2.84 -51.19 -17.74
N THR A 417 -2.72 -51.33 -16.41
CA THR A 417 -2.63 -52.62 -15.68
C THR A 417 -2.74 -52.41 -14.15
N SER A 418 -3.49 -53.30 -13.53
CA SER A 418 -3.94 -53.40 -12.14
C SER A 418 -2.89 -53.96 -11.17
N SER A 419 -2.96 -53.58 -9.89
CA SER A 419 -2.70 -54.51 -8.78
C SER A 419 -3.36 -54.05 -7.48
N THR A 420 -4.33 -54.84 -7.04
CA THR A 420 -4.99 -54.88 -5.72
C THR A 420 -4.09 -55.46 -4.64
N THR A 421 -4.15 -54.91 -3.42
CA THR A 421 -4.00 -55.69 -2.16
C THR A 421 -4.79 -55.06 -1.02
N THR A 422 -5.96 -55.66 -0.79
CA THR A 422 -6.51 -56.20 0.48
C THR A 422 -6.39 -55.38 1.78
N ALA A 423 -7.57 -54.96 2.25
CA ALA A 423 -7.84 -54.55 3.62
C ALA A 423 -7.81 -55.77 4.58
N GLY A 424 -7.20 -55.59 5.75
CA GLY A 424 -7.25 -56.52 6.87
C GLY A 424 -7.49 -55.75 8.16
N SER A 425 -8.67 -55.94 8.75
CA SER A 425 -9.11 -55.51 10.08
C SER A 425 -8.40 -56.31 11.18
N TYR A 426 -8.06 -55.70 12.33
CA TYR A 426 -8.14 -56.25 13.70
C TYR A 426 -7.96 -55.07 14.70
N VAL A 427 -9.00 -54.63 15.42
CA VAL A 427 -9.48 -55.00 16.77
C VAL A 427 -8.54 -54.57 17.92
N TRP A 428 -9.18 -53.90 18.87
CA TRP A 428 -8.68 -53.18 20.05
C TRP A 428 -7.91 -54.01 21.08
N GLY A 429 -6.93 -53.33 21.69
CA GLY A 429 -6.37 -53.54 23.02
C GLY A 429 -5.90 -52.19 23.55
#